data_AF-A0A3B9PPD5-F1
#
_entry.id   AF-A0A3B9PPD5-F1
#
_cell.length_a   1.000
_cell.length_b   1.000
_cell.length_c   1.000
_cell.angle_alpha   90.00
_cell.angle_beta   90.00
_cell.angle_gamma   90.00
#
_symmetry.space_group_name_H-M   'P 1'
#
loop_
_entity.id
_entity.type
_entity.pdbx_description
1 polymer ?
#
loop_
_entity_poly.entity_id
_entity_poly.type
_entity_poly.pdbx_seq_one_letter_code
_entity_poly.pdbx_strand_id
1 'polypeptide(L)'
;MTSALVWFRRDLRSFDHAALHHALRFADRVHCAFVLDTAILDALPSRADRRVEFIHASLLELDAALDALARAAGGAGGGLIVRHGRAEDEIPRLACELGVDKVFANR
;
A
#
# COMPACT_ATOMS: atom_id res chain seq x y z
N MET A 1 -0.64 -3.97 21.33
CA MET A 1 -1.43 -4.19 20.11
C MET A 1 -0.44 -4.32 18.98
N THR A 2 -0.54 -5.38 18.20
CA THR A 2 0.39 -5.65 17.10
C THR A 2 -0.01 -4.86 15.87
N SER A 3 0.98 -4.34 15.14
CA SER A 3 0.76 -3.51 13.95
C SER A 3 1.60 -4.02 12.78
N ALA A 4 1.04 -3.98 11.58
CA ALA A 4 1.72 -4.39 10.36
C ALA A 4 1.57 -3.35 9.26
N LEU A 5 2.58 -3.27 8.39
CA LEU A 5 2.54 -2.50 7.15
C LEU A 5 2.45 -3.46 5.96
N VAL A 6 1.44 -3.30 5.11
CA VAL A 6 1.34 -3.97 3.81
C VAL A 6 1.83 -3.01 2.75
N TRP A 7 2.89 -3.39 2.06
CA TRP A 7 3.44 -2.64 0.93
C TRP A 7 2.88 -3.19 -0.38
N PHE A 8 1.93 -2.45 -0.96
CA PHE A 8 1.41 -2.67 -2.30
C PHE A 8 2.43 -2.21 -3.34
N ARG A 9 2.64 -3.04 -4.35
CA ARG A 9 3.60 -2.80 -5.44
C ARG A 9 2.90 -2.92 -6.79
N ARG A 10 3.08 -4.04 -7.48
CA ARG A 10 2.46 -4.27 -8.80
C ARG A 10 1.00 -4.73 -8.71
N ASP A 11 0.64 -5.38 -7.61
CA ASP A 11 -0.69 -5.95 -7.40
C ASP A 11 -1.57 -4.98 -6.61
N LEU A 12 -2.26 -4.07 -7.29
CA LEU A 12 -3.05 -2.99 -6.69
C LEU A 12 -4.52 -3.40 -6.47
N ARG A 13 -4.74 -4.46 -5.69
CA ARG A 13 -6.08 -4.98 -5.34
C ARG A 13 -6.11 -5.49 -3.91
N SER A 14 -7.28 -5.39 -3.27
CA SER A 14 -7.48 -5.86 -1.90
C SER A 14 -8.03 -7.29 -1.80
N PHE A 15 -8.53 -7.87 -2.91
CA PHE A 15 -9.01 -9.25 -2.96
C PHE A 15 -7.90 -10.20 -3.45
N ASP A 16 -7.94 -11.45 -2.97
CA ASP A 16 -6.93 -12.49 -3.28
C ASP A 16 -5.47 -12.00 -3.08
N HIS A 17 -5.27 -11.11 -2.10
CA HIS A 17 -3.98 -10.48 -1.84
C HIS A 17 -3.29 -11.15 -0.63
N ALA A 18 -2.40 -12.11 -0.92
CA ALA A 18 -1.77 -12.96 0.09
C ALA A 18 -1.07 -12.17 1.23
N ALA A 19 -0.28 -11.15 0.90
CA ALA A 19 0.38 -10.31 1.90
C ALA A 19 -0.61 -9.57 2.82
N LEU A 20 -1.75 -9.14 2.28
CA LEU A 20 -2.80 -8.46 3.06
C LEU A 20 -3.48 -9.47 3.99
N HIS A 21 -3.82 -10.66 3.47
CA HIS A 21 -4.37 -11.74 4.27
C HIS A 21 -3.43 -12.13 5.43
N HIS A 22 -2.13 -12.29 5.19
CA HIS A 22 -1.17 -12.61 6.24
C HIS A 22 -1.02 -11.48 7.27
N ALA A 23 -1.02 -10.22 6.84
CA ALA A 23 -0.95 -9.08 7.75
C ALA A 23 -2.19 -8.99 8.66
N LEU A 24 -3.40 -9.13 8.10
CA LEU A 24 -4.66 -9.11 8.86
C LEU A 24 -4.79 -10.26 9.85
N ARG A 25 -4.12 -11.39 9.59
CA ARG A 25 -4.05 -12.54 10.51
C ARG A 25 -3.00 -12.37 11.60
N PHE A 26 -2.00 -11.54 11.37
CA PHE A 26 -0.88 -11.33 12.28
C PHE A 26 -1.13 -10.15 13.23
N ALA A 27 -1.69 -9.05 12.74
CA ALA A 27 -1.77 -7.79 13.46
C ALA A 27 -3.20 -7.32 13.76
N ASP A 28 -3.37 -6.69 14.92
CA ASP A 28 -4.63 -6.02 15.31
C ASP A 28 -4.89 -4.77 14.45
N ARG A 29 -3.81 -4.14 13.95
CA ARG A 29 -3.86 -2.96 13.08
C ARG A 29 -3.01 -3.20 11.84
N VAL A 30 -3.58 -2.94 10.67
CA VAL A 30 -2.88 -3.02 9.40
C VAL A 30 -2.89 -1.67 8.71
N HIS A 31 -1.70 -1.19 8.37
CA HIS A 31 -1.48 -0.03 7.52
C HIS A 31 -1.22 -0.51 6.10
N CYS A 32 -1.83 0.14 5.10
CA CYS A 32 -1.61 -0.16 3.70
C CYS A 32 -0.83 1.00 3.07
N ALA A 33 0.22 0.70 2.30
CA ALA A 33 1.01 1.73 1.66
C ALA A 33 1.40 1.39 0.22
N PHE A 34 1.57 2.44 -0.58
CA PHE A 34 2.12 2.39 -1.92
C PHE A 34 3.18 3.49 -2.07
N VAL A 35 4.25 3.20 -2.82
CA VAL A 35 5.30 4.18 -3.12
C VAL A 35 5.31 4.45 -4.62
N LEU A 36 5.09 5.71 -4.99
CA LEU A 36 5.40 6.25 -6.31
C LEU A 36 6.93 6.35 -6.43
N ASP A 37 7.55 5.24 -6.85
CA ASP A 37 9.01 5.08 -6.81
C ASP A 37 9.72 5.95 -7.84
N THR A 38 10.56 6.88 -7.39
CA THR A 38 11.29 7.78 -8.29
C THR A 38 12.25 7.05 -9.22
N ALA A 39 12.85 5.91 -8.81
CA ALA A 39 13.70 5.12 -9.69
C ALA A 39 12.92 4.49 -10.86
N ILE A 40 11.60 4.27 -10.69
CA ILE A 40 10.71 3.80 -11.76
C ILE A 40 10.22 5.00 -12.58
N LEU A 41 9.77 6.07 -11.92
CA LEU A 41 9.21 7.25 -12.57
C LEU A 41 10.24 7.99 -13.43
N ASP A 42 11.48 8.11 -12.96
CA ASP A 42 12.57 8.78 -13.67
C ASP A 42 13.03 7.98 -14.91
N ALA A 43 12.74 6.69 -14.95
CA ALA A 43 13.00 5.84 -16.12
C ALA A 43 11.88 5.90 -17.17
N LEU A 44 10.76 6.60 -16.90
CA LEU A 44 9.69 6.77 -17.87
C LEU A 44 10.11 7.77 -18.96
N PRO A 45 9.74 7.50 -20.23
CA PRO A 45 10.12 8.36 -21.35
C PRO A 45 9.46 9.75 -21.30
N SER A 46 8.39 9.90 -20.52
CA SER A 46 7.67 11.17 -20.35
C SER A 46 6.97 11.21 -18.99
N ARG A 47 6.77 12.42 -18.46
CA ARG A 47 5.94 12.65 -17.27
C ARG A 47 4.44 12.46 -17.54
N ALA A 48 4.01 12.50 -18.80
CA ALA A 48 2.63 12.25 -19.24
C ALA A 48 2.42 10.80 -19.70
N ASP A 49 3.19 9.86 -19.16
CA ASP A 49 3.07 8.45 -19.51
C ASP A 49 1.73 7.88 -18.99
N ARG A 50 0.95 7.27 -19.88
CA ARG A 50 -0.37 6.69 -19.57
C ARG A 50 -0.32 5.62 -18.47
N ARG A 51 0.84 5.01 -18.22
CA ARG A 51 1.03 4.08 -17.09
C ARG A 51 0.86 4.78 -15.74
N VAL A 52 1.25 6.04 -15.63
CA VAL A 52 1.09 6.84 -14.40
C VAL A 52 -0.39 7.13 -14.14
N GLU A 53 -1.13 7.52 -15.18
CA GLU A 53 -2.58 7.72 -15.10
C GLU A 53 -3.30 6.43 -14.69
N PHE A 54 -2.91 5.30 -15.29
CA PHE A 54 -3.45 3.99 -14.95
C PHE A 54 -3.18 3.62 -13.49
N ILE A 55 -1.93 3.77 -13.03
CA ILE A 55 -1.57 3.52 -11.62
C ILE A 55 -2.41 4.41 -10.70
N HIS A 56 -2.53 5.71 -11.00
CA HIS A 56 -3.33 6.62 -10.19
C HIS A 56 -4.79 6.17 -10.08
N ALA A 57 -5.43 5.77 -11.18
CA ALA A 57 -6.78 5.23 -11.16
C ALA A 57 -6.86 3.94 -10.31
N SER A 58 -5.90 3.02 -10.45
CA SER A 58 -5.85 1.81 -9.63
C SER A 58 -5.64 2.08 -8.14
N LEU A 59 -4.88 3.13 -7.77
CA LEU A 59 -4.71 3.52 -6.37
C LEU A 59 -6.02 4.04 -5.76
N LEU A 60 -6.82 4.79 -6.52
CA LEU A 60 -8.13 5.26 -6.08
C LEU A 60 -9.11 4.09 -5.87
N GLU A 61 -9.13 3.14 -6.81
CA GLU A 61 -9.95 1.93 -6.68
C GLU A 61 -9.52 1.08 -5.48
N LEU A 62 -8.21 0.92 -5.26
CA LEU A 62 -7.67 0.21 -4.11
C LEU A 62 -8.02 0.90 -2.78
N ASP A 63 -7.86 2.22 -2.69
CA ASP A 63 -8.20 2.99 -1.49
C ASP A 63 -9.67 2.82 -1.10
N ALA A 64 -10.58 2.97 -2.07
CA ALA A 64 -12.01 2.75 -1.87
C ALA A 64 -12.32 1.30 -1.45
N ALA A 65 -11.64 0.31 -2.05
CA ALA A 65 -11.83 -1.09 -1.71
C ALA A 65 -11.32 -1.42 -0.30
N LEU A 66 -10.23 -0.79 0.15
CA LEU A 66 -9.71 -0.93 1.52
C LEU A 66 -10.65 -0.30 2.55
N ASP A 67 -11.21 0.87 2.25
CA ASP A 67 -12.22 1.51 3.12
C ASP A 67 -13.47 0.63 3.25
N ALA A 68 -14.01 0.15 2.13
CA ALA A 68 -15.17 -0.73 2.11
C ALA A 68 -14.91 -2.03 2.90
N LEU A 69 -13.73 -2.64 2.73
CA LEU A 69 -13.33 -3.84 3.46
C LEU A 69 -13.28 -3.59 4.98
N ALA A 70 -12.65 -2.49 5.40
CA ALA A 70 -12.55 -2.13 6.81
C ALA A 70 -13.91 -1.86 7.45
N ARG A 71 -14.81 -1.15 6.73
CA ARG A 71 -16.18 -0.90 7.21
C ARG A 71 -17.01 -2.18 7.29
N ALA A 72 -16.91 -3.06 6.30
CA ALA A 72 -17.60 -4.35 6.30
C ALA A 72 -17.17 -5.23 7.47
N ALA A 73 -15.92 -5.09 7.92
CA ALA A 73 -15.40 -5.75 9.12
C ALA A 73 -15.78 -5.05 10.44
N GLY A 74 -16.59 -3.98 10.42
CA GLY A 74 -16.99 -3.22 11.60
C GLY A 74 -15.96 -2.19 12.08
N GLY A 75 -14.93 -1.91 11.29
CA GLY A 75 -13.91 -0.89 11.59
C GLY A 75 -14.36 0.53 11.25
N ALA A 76 -13.55 1.52 11.64
CA ALA A 76 -13.82 2.95 11.40
C ALA A 76 -13.60 3.41 9.94
N GLY A 77 -13.16 2.50 9.07
CA GLY A 77 -12.67 2.79 7.72
C GLY A 77 -11.22 2.39 7.55
N GLY A 78 -10.77 2.41 6.30
CA GLY A 78 -9.43 2.00 5.87
C GLY A 78 -8.96 2.88 4.72
N GLY A 79 -7.72 2.72 4.29
CA GLY A 79 -7.20 3.50 3.18
C GLY A 79 -5.74 3.20 2.89
N LEU A 80 -5.21 3.89 1.89
CA LEU A 80 -3.89 3.70 1.32
C LEU A 80 -3.00 4.92 1.57
N ILE A 81 -1.89 4.71 2.26
CA ILE A 81 -0.85 5.72 2.44
C ILE A 81 0.02 5.75 1.17
N VAL A 82 -0.02 6.85 0.43
CA VAL A 82 0.82 7.04 -0.76
C VAL A 82 2.05 7.88 -0.39
N ARG A 83 3.23 7.36 -0.68
CA ARG A 83 4.52 8.08 -0.57
C ARG A 83 5.14 8.29 -1.95
N HIS A 84 6.05 9.25 -2.05
CA HIS A 84 6.80 9.54 -3.28
C HIS A 84 8.29 9.67 -2.93
N GLY A 85 9.13 8.84 -3.54
CA GLY A 85 10.54 8.68 -3.19
C GLY A 85 11.03 7.28 -3.56
N ARG A 86 12.25 6.91 -3.20
CA ARG A 86 12.74 5.54 -3.43
C ARG A 86 12.09 4.59 -2.43
N ALA A 87 11.52 3.48 -2.89
CA ALA A 87 10.77 2.59 -2.00
C ALA A 87 11.67 1.94 -0.92
N GLU A 88 12.95 1.74 -1.22
CA GLU A 88 13.95 1.24 -0.27
C GLU A 88 14.19 2.18 0.92
N ASP A 89 13.89 3.48 0.77
CA ASP A 89 14.00 4.47 1.84
C ASP A 89 12.65 4.72 2.50
N GLU A 90 11.60 4.89 1.69
CA GLU A 90 10.26 5.28 2.16
C GLU A 90 9.56 4.19 2.97
N ILE A 91 9.71 2.91 2.61
CA ILE A 91 9.04 1.81 3.33
C ILE A 91 9.63 1.60 4.73
N PRO A 92 10.96 1.48 4.92
CA PRO A 92 11.54 1.40 6.26
C PRO A 92 11.23 2.64 7.09
N ARG A 93 11.32 3.83 6.50
CA ARG A 93 10.97 5.08 7.18
C ARG A 93 9.51 5.08 7.66
N LEU A 94 8.58 4.73 6.79
CA LEU A 94 7.16 4.65 7.13
C LEU A 94 6.89 3.60 8.21
N ALA A 95 7.56 2.45 8.13
CA ALA A 95 7.44 1.40 9.13
C ALA A 95 7.88 1.90 10.52
N CYS A 96 8.98 2.67 10.59
CA CYS A 96 9.42 3.32 11.82
C CYS A 96 8.46 4.42 12.30
N GLU A 97 7.97 5.29 11.40
CA GLU A 97 7.00 6.36 11.73
C GLU A 97 5.70 5.80 12.32
N LEU A 98 5.26 4.65 11.81
CA LEU A 98 4.03 3.97 12.27
C LEU A 98 4.27 3.02 13.44
N GLY A 99 5.52 2.70 13.77
CA GLY A 99 5.86 1.73 14.81
C GLY A 99 5.34 0.32 14.53
N VAL A 100 5.40 -0.14 13.27
CA VAL A 100 4.91 -1.48 12.90
C VAL A 100 5.90 -2.58 13.28
N ASP A 101 5.38 -3.75 13.65
CA ASP A 101 6.18 -4.92 14.01
C ASP A 101 6.72 -5.66 12.78
N LYS A 102 5.95 -5.64 11.67
CA LYS A 102 6.29 -6.36 10.44
C LYS A 102 5.84 -5.63 9.18
N VAL A 103 6.60 -5.82 8.12
CA VAL A 103 6.25 -5.41 6.75
C VAL A 103 5.92 -6.65 5.93
N PHE A 104 4.79 -6.63 5.24
CA PHE A 104 4.33 -7.67 4.33
C PHE A 104 4.29 -7.13 2.90
N ALA A 105 4.79 -7.92 1.95
CA ALA A 105 4.71 -7.61 0.52
C ALA A 105 4.59 -8.92 -0.28
N ASN A 106 3.81 -8.89 -1.37
CA ASN A 106 3.83 -9.97 -2.36
C ASN A 106 5.18 -10.01 -3.08
N ARG A 107 5.61 -11.18 -3.55
CA ARG A 107 6.91 -11.40 -4.18
C ARG A 107 7.09 -10.65 -5.51
#